data_AF-A0A7I8EZA0-F1
#
_entry.id   AF-A0A7I8EZA0-F1
#
_cell.length_a   1.000
_cell.length_b   1.000
_cell.length_c   1.000
_cell.angle_alpha   90.00
_cell.angle_beta   90.00
_cell.angle_gamma   90.00
#
_symmetry.space_group_name_H-M   'P 1'
#
loop_
_entity.id
_entity.type
_entity.pdbx_description
1 polymer ?
#
loop_
_entity_poly.entity_id
_entity_poly.type
_entity_poly.pdbx_seq_one_letter_code
_entity_poly.pdbx_strand_id
1 'polypeptide(L)'
;MRVRPFFWCLLFIVSISVIMLAITYQPHSLIYIQVHLENQSLPVHQSDLLLNITDSEGRPIDKVEVTPQAHMTNMDMVIPGGSVIALGHGQYKVDMHFSMAGPWAITIRTNASGFVSQEHTLLVNVV
;
A
#
# COMPACT_ATOMS: atom_id res chain seq x y z
N MET A 1 8.40 -21.85 -52.24
CA MET A 1 7.23 -21.10 -51.73
C MET A 1 7.67 -19.66 -51.47
N ARG A 2 7.29 -18.71 -52.33
CA ARG A 2 7.63 -17.27 -52.17
C ARG A 2 6.55 -16.63 -51.31
N VAL A 3 6.81 -16.44 -50.03
CA VAL A 3 5.93 -15.63 -49.16
C VAL A 3 6.00 -14.21 -49.71
N ARG A 4 4.88 -13.71 -50.24
CA ARG A 4 4.82 -12.41 -50.94
C ARG A 4 5.16 -11.29 -49.95
N PRO A 5 5.93 -10.25 -50.36
CA PRO A 5 6.35 -9.15 -49.47
C PRO A 5 5.17 -8.45 -48.77
N PHE A 6 3.99 -8.52 -49.38
CA PHE A 6 2.73 -8.07 -48.80
C PHE A 6 2.42 -8.69 -47.41
N PHE A 7 2.76 -9.96 -47.22
CA PHE A 7 2.52 -10.67 -45.96
C PHE A 7 3.38 -10.12 -44.81
N TRP A 8 4.63 -9.77 -45.11
CA TRP A 8 5.54 -9.16 -44.13
C TRP A 8 5.09 -7.76 -43.74
N CYS A 9 4.68 -6.92 -44.70
CA CYS A 9 4.16 -5.59 -44.39
C CYS A 9 2.90 -5.67 -43.51
N LEU A 10 1.99 -6.60 -43.81
CA LEU A 10 0.77 -6.78 -43.03
C LEU A 10 1.07 -7.26 -41.61
N LEU A 11 2.04 -8.17 -41.44
CA LEU A 11 2.50 -8.64 -40.14
C LEU A 11 3.11 -7.51 -39.32
N PHE A 12 3.95 -6.66 -39.93
CA PHE A 12 4.53 -5.49 -39.25
C PHE A 12 3.45 -4.50 -38.77
N ILE A 13 2.45 -4.21 -39.60
CA ILE A 13 1.36 -3.29 -39.24
C ILE A 13 0.55 -3.85 -38.07
N VAL A 14 0.20 -5.14 -38.10
CA VAL A 14 -0.52 -5.78 -36.99
C VAL A 14 0.32 -5.78 -35.72
N SER A 15 1.60 -6.08 -35.82
CA SER A 15 2.51 -6.09 -34.66
C SER A 15 2.67 -4.71 -34.04
N ILE A 16 2.81 -3.66 -34.85
CA ILE A 16 2.89 -2.26 -34.38
C ILE A 16 1.57 -1.83 -33.73
N SER A 17 0.43 -2.21 -34.30
CA SER A 17 -0.88 -1.91 -33.73
C SER A 17 -1.06 -2.53 -32.34
N VAL A 18 -0.62 -3.78 -32.14
CA VAL A 18 -0.70 -4.45 -30.84
C VAL A 18 0.23 -3.79 -29.82
N ILE A 19 1.44 -3.39 -30.23
CA ILE A 19 2.40 -2.68 -29.36
C ILE A 19 1.86 -1.30 -28.97
N MET A 20 1.34 -0.53 -29.93
CA MET A 20 0.74 0.78 -29.66
C MET A 20 -0.45 0.67 -28.72
N LEU A 21 -1.30 -0.34 -28.92
CA LEU A 21 -2.42 -0.62 -28.02
C LEU A 21 -1.92 -0.98 -26.62
N ALA A 22 -0.88 -1.80 -26.48
CA ALA A 22 -0.32 -2.15 -25.18
C ALA A 22 0.32 -0.95 -24.45
N ILE A 23 0.89 0.02 -25.18
CA ILE A 23 1.44 1.25 -24.59
C ILE A 23 0.33 2.21 -24.16
N THR A 24 -0.78 2.27 -24.90
CA THR A 24 -1.91 3.19 -24.62
C THR A 24 -2.93 2.60 -23.66
N TYR A 25 -3.09 1.28 -23.62
CA TYR A 25 -3.83 0.56 -22.59
C TYR A 25 -2.93 0.37 -21.37
N GLN A 26 -2.80 1.42 -20.58
CA GLN A 26 -2.63 1.22 -19.14
C GLN A 26 -4.03 1.02 -18.58
N PRO A 27 -4.46 -0.22 -18.28
CA PRO A 27 -5.68 -0.37 -17.51
C PRO A 27 -5.48 0.48 -16.25
N HIS A 28 -6.45 1.35 -15.98
CA HIS A 28 -6.59 2.00 -14.68
C HIS A 28 -6.89 0.88 -13.69
N SER A 29 -5.87 0.09 -13.34
CA SER A 29 -5.97 -0.89 -12.29
C SER A 29 -6.23 -0.08 -11.04
N LEU A 30 -7.35 -0.31 -10.39
CA LEU A 30 -7.66 0.25 -9.09
C LEU A 30 -6.46 -0.06 -8.18
N ILE A 31 -5.62 0.94 -7.97
CA ILE A 31 -4.30 0.73 -7.44
C ILE A 31 -4.48 0.43 -5.94
N TYR A 32 -4.01 -0.75 -5.53
CA TYR A 32 -4.04 -1.18 -4.15
C TYR A 32 -2.80 -0.66 -3.41
N ILE A 33 -3.03 -0.13 -2.23
CA ILE A 33 -2.05 0.31 -1.25
C ILE A 33 -1.54 -0.92 -0.49
N GLN A 34 -0.26 -1.22 -0.64
CA GLN A 34 0.43 -2.20 0.20
C GLN A 34 0.97 -1.49 1.45
N VAL A 35 0.73 -2.07 2.62
CA VAL A 35 1.24 -1.57 3.90
C VAL A 35 2.18 -2.63 4.46
N HIS A 36 3.47 -2.32 4.51
CA HIS A 36 4.46 -3.18 5.17
C HIS A 36 4.90 -2.56 6.48
N LEU A 37 4.98 -3.38 7.53
CA LEU A 37 5.45 -2.98 8.84
C LEU A 37 6.86 -3.50 9.05
N GLU A 38 7.78 -2.58 9.37
CA GLU A 38 9.19 -2.94 9.53
C GLU A 38 9.47 -3.63 10.88
N ASN A 39 8.74 -3.25 11.95
CA ASN A 39 8.93 -3.79 13.29
C ASN A 39 7.67 -4.51 13.81
N GLN A 40 7.80 -5.80 14.15
CA GLN A 40 6.70 -6.62 14.67
C GLN A 40 6.52 -6.54 16.21
N SER A 41 7.56 -6.13 16.93
CA SER A 41 7.52 -5.97 18.38
C SER A 41 7.67 -4.50 18.73
N LEU A 42 6.73 -4.00 19.53
CA LEU A 42 6.61 -2.58 19.84
C LEU A 42 6.67 -2.39 21.35
N PRO A 43 7.44 -1.42 21.85
CA PRO A 43 7.48 -1.17 23.29
C PRO A 43 6.20 -0.47 23.75
N VAL A 44 5.77 -0.74 25.00
CA VAL A 44 4.68 0.00 25.66
C VAL A 44 5.01 1.51 25.70
N HIS A 45 3.97 2.35 25.69
CA HIS A 45 4.00 3.82 25.73
C HIS A 45 4.50 4.54 24.46
N GLN A 46 5.50 4.05 23.75
CA GLN A 46 5.99 4.75 22.56
C GLN A 46 6.34 3.78 21.43
N SER A 47 5.35 3.51 20.59
CA SER A 47 5.50 2.63 19.45
C SER A 47 5.60 3.45 18.17
N ASP A 48 6.83 3.58 17.67
CA ASP A 48 7.12 4.15 16.35
C ASP A 48 6.96 3.06 15.30
N LEU A 49 5.84 3.07 14.59
CA LEU A 49 5.54 2.16 13.49
C LEU A 49 5.99 2.80 12.19
N LEU A 50 6.91 2.15 11.47
CA LEU A 50 7.28 2.55 10.13
C LEU A 50 6.43 1.79 9.12
N LEU A 51 5.66 2.55 8.33
CA LEU A 51 4.83 2.04 7.25
C LEU A 51 5.44 2.41 5.90
N ASN A 52 5.61 1.40 5.05
CA ASN A 52 5.93 1.60 3.65
C ASN A 52 4.65 1.43 2.82
N ILE A 53 4.26 2.51 2.14
CA ILE A 53 3.07 2.58 1.30
C ILE A 53 3.48 2.64 -0.18
N THR A 54 3.14 1.59 -0.90
CA THR A 54 3.42 1.46 -2.34
C THR A 54 2.16 1.12 -3.12
N ASP A 55 2.19 1.41 -4.41
CA ASP A 55 1.22 0.87 -5.36
C ASP A 55 1.47 -0.61 -5.66
N SER A 56 0.57 -1.20 -6.47
CA SER A 56 0.67 -2.58 -6.95
C SER A 56 1.91 -2.85 -7.82
N GLU A 57 2.57 -1.82 -8.34
CA GLU A 57 3.81 -1.91 -9.11
C GLU A 57 5.05 -1.67 -8.22
N GLY A 58 4.86 -1.47 -6.91
CA GLY A 58 5.94 -1.19 -5.96
C GLY A 58 6.44 0.25 -5.97
N ARG A 59 5.78 1.18 -6.68
CA ARG A 59 6.12 2.61 -6.66
C ARG A 59 5.62 3.22 -5.35
N PRO A 60 6.45 4.03 -4.67
CA PRO A 60 6.04 4.70 -3.44
C PRO A 60 4.91 5.70 -3.70
N ILE A 61 3.95 5.79 -2.78
CA ILE A 61 2.85 6.76 -2.86
C ILE A 61 3.01 7.78 -1.74
N ASP A 62 3.22 9.05 -2.12
CA ASP A 62 3.22 10.17 -1.20
C ASP A 62 1.82 10.82 -1.09
N LYS A 63 1.61 11.60 -0.03
CA LYS A 63 0.34 12.33 0.26
C LYS A 63 -0.88 11.43 0.48
N VAL A 64 -0.66 10.19 0.92
CA VAL A 64 -1.69 9.31 1.48
C VAL A 64 -2.13 9.83 2.85
N GLU A 65 -3.44 9.95 3.04
CA GLU A 65 -4.06 10.12 4.34
C GLU A 65 -4.10 8.75 5.03
N VAL A 66 -3.43 8.66 6.17
CA VAL A 66 -3.32 7.43 6.96
C VAL A 66 -4.02 7.64 8.29
N THR A 67 -5.01 6.81 8.58
CA THR A 67 -5.75 6.82 9.85
C THR A 67 -5.51 5.50 10.58
N PRO A 68 -4.66 5.50 11.61
CA PRO A 68 -4.43 4.31 12.44
C PRO A 68 -5.48 4.22 13.56
N GLN A 69 -5.86 2.99 13.88
CA GLN A 69 -6.65 2.64 15.06
C GLN A 69 -6.08 1.34 15.63
N ALA A 70 -6.05 1.18 16.94
CA ALA A 70 -5.68 -0.10 17.55
C ALA A 70 -6.77 -0.60 18.48
N HIS A 71 -6.95 -1.92 18.54
CA HIS A 71 -7.78 -2.57 19.55
C HIS A 71 -7.00 -3.71 20.19
N MET A 72 -7.19 -3.91 21.50
CA MET A 72 -6.57 -5.02 22.20
C MET A 72 -7.39 -6.27 21.92
N THR A 73 -6.76 -7.38 21.51
CA THR A 73 -7.53 -8.54 21.02
C THR A 73 -8.08 -9.41 22.14
N ASN A 74 -7.59 -9.24 23.37
CA ASN A 74 -7.98 -10.02 24.53
C ASN A 74 -8.82 -9.24 25.56
N MET A 75 -9.07 -7.94 25.33
CA MET A 75 -9.84 -7.06 26.21
C MET A 75 -10.58 -6.00 25.37
N ASP A 76 -11.68 -5.47 25.89
CA ASP A 76 -12.44 -4.39 25.23
C ASP A 76 -11.76 -3.04 25.45
N MET A 77 -10.62 -2.84 24.76
CA MET A 77 -9.84 -1.61 24.82
C MET A 77 -9.46 -1.15 23.41
N VAL A 78 -9.68 0.13 23.14
CA VAL A 78 -9.46 0.75 21.83
C VAL A 78 -8.63 2.02 21.97
N ILE A 79 -7.68 2.19 21.06
CA ILE A 79 -6.93 3.42 20.82
C ILE A 79 -7.45 3.97 19.48
N PRO A 80 -8.26 5.04 19.48
CA PRO A 80 -8.96 5.50 18.29
C PRO A 80 -8.07 6.24 17.28
N GLY A 81 -6.81 6.52 17.61
CA GLY A 81 -5.94 7.32 16.77
C GLY A 81 -4.47 7.28 17.15
N GLY A 82 -3.65 7.86 16.28
CA GLY A 82 -2.21 8.03 16.45
C GLY A 82 -1.75 9.24 15.65
N SER A 83 -0.56 9.74 15.96
CA SER A 83 0.07 10.80 15.17
C SER A 83 0.73 10.16 13.94
N VAL A 84 0.52 10.75 12.76
CA VAL A 84 1.14 10.27 11.52
C VAL A 84 2.02 11.37 10.94
N ILE A 85 3.26 11.02 10.63
CA ILE A 85 4.25 11.91 10.03
C ILE A 85 4.69 11.29 8.71
N ALA A 86 4.47 12.00 7.61
CA ALA A 86 4.99 11.59 6.30
C ALA A 86 6.50 11.86 6.25
N LEU A 87 7.29 10.82 6.00
CA LEU A 87 8.75 10.91 5.83
C LEU A 87 9.14 11.09 4.34
N GLY A 88 8.20 10.85 3.43
CA GLY A 88 8.38 10.92 1.98
C GLY A 88 8.88 9.61 1.37
N HIS A 89 8.84 9.51 0.04
CA HIS A 89 9.11 8.27 -0.69
C HIS A 89 8.20 7.11 -0.23
N GLY A 90 6.93 7.40 0.06
CA GLY A 90 5.96 6.41 0.52
C GLY A 90 6.17 5.93 1.96
N GLN A 91 7.07 6.55 2.71
CA GLN A 91 7.34 6.19 4.10
C GLN A 91 6.54 7.07 5.06
N TYR A 92 5.92 6.42 6.05
CA TYR A 92 5.10 7.07 7.06
C TYR A 92 5.50 6.56 8.44
N LYS A 93 5.70 7.48 9.38
CA LYS A 93 5.91 7.17 10.79
C LYS A 93 4.58 7.35 11.51
N VAL A 94 4.11 6.29 12.15
CA VAL A 94 2.89 6.29 12.96
C VAL A 94 3.26 6.12 14.42
N ASP A 95 2.98 7.14 15.21
CA ASP A 95 3.23 7.15 16.64
C ASP A 95 1.93 6.85 17.37
N MET A 96 1.90 5.70 18.04
CA MET A 96 0.78 5.29 18.89
C MET A 96 1.23 5.05 20.32
N HIS A 97 0.39 5.48 21.26
CA HIS A 97 0.63 5.32 22.69
C HIS A 97 -0.21 4.16 23.24
N PHE A 98 0.44 3.01 23.39
CA PHE A 98 -0.15 1.85 24.05
C PHE A 98 -0.04 1.97 25.56
N SER A 99 -1.17 1.84 26.26
CA SER A 99 -1.24 1.91 27.73
C SER A 99 -0.86 0.60 28.42
N MET A 100 -0.87 -0.52 27.70
CA MET A 100 -0.63 -1.86 28.24
C MET A 100 0.10 -2.75 27.24
N ALA A 101 0.99 -3.60 27.75
CA ALA A 101 1.57 -4.70 27.00
C ALA A 101 0.52 -5.77 26.67
N GLY A 102 0.75 -6.51 25.59
CA GLY A 102 -0.08 -7.63 25.17
C GLY A 102 -0.36 -7.64 23.66
N PRO A 103 -1.31 -8.48 23.22
CA PRO A 103 -1.66 -8.59 21.82
C PRO A 103 -2.62 -7.45 21.40
N TRP A 104 -2.23 -6.74 20.35
CA TRP A 104 -3.00 -5.65 19.77
C TRP A 104 -3.18 -5.89 18.27
N ALA A 105 -4.32 -5.44 17.76
CA ALA A 105 -4.64 -5.41 16.35
C ALA A 105 -4.73 -3.95 15.90
N ILE A 106 -3.81 -3.57 15.04
CA ILE A 106 -3.69 -2.22 14.49
C ILE A 106 -4.34 -2.19 13.12
N THR A 107 -5.45 -1.50 13.00
CA THR A 107 -6.13 -1.22 11.75
C THR A 107 -5.60 0.09 11.16
N ILE A 108 -4.98 0.01 9.98
CA ILE A 108 -4.50 1.15 9.20
C ILE A 108 -5.47 1.36 8.04
N ARG A 109 -6.15 2.50 8.04
CA ARG A 109 -6.94 2.95 6.89
C ARG A 109 -6.14 3.94 6.07
N THR A 110 -6.09 3.72 4.76
CA THR A 110 -5.35 4.56 3.82
C THR A 110 -6.27 5.12 2.76
N ASN A 111 -6.16 6.42 2.48
CA ASN A 111 -6.92 7.11 1.46
C ASN A 111 -5.98 8.01 0.63
N ALA A 112 -6.03 7.91 -0.69
CA ALA A 112 -5.25 8.73 -1.59
C ALA A 112 -6.03 9.03 -2.87
N SER A 113 -5.85 10.23 -3.43
CA SER A 113 -6.53 10.64 -4.66
C SER A 113 -6.10 9.75 -5.83
N GLY A 114 -7.05 9.13 -6.52
CA GLY A 114 -6.79 8.19 -7.61
C GLY A 114 -6.56 6.74 -7.18
N PHE A 115 -6.62 6.45 -5.87
CA PHE A 115 -6.49 5.10 -5.31
C PHE A 115 -7.80 4.70 -4.63
N VAL A 116 -8.01 3.38 -4.47
CA VAL A 116 -9.13 2.88 -3.68
C VAL A 116 -8.74 2.93 -2.21
N SER A 117 -9.60 3.47 -1.37
CA SER A 117 -9.39 3.43 0.08
C SER A 117 -9.31 1.99 0.56
N GLN A 118 -8.31 1.70 1.39
CA GLN A 118 -8.07 0.37 1.92
C GLN A 118 -7.94 0.38 3.42
N GLU A 119 -8.21 -0.78 4.00
CA GLU A 119 -8.08 -1.04 5.42
C GLU A 119 -7.25 -2.30 5.59
N HIS A 120 -6.17 -2.20 6.36
CA HIS A 120 -5.28 -3.32 6.67
C HIS A 120 -5.15 -3.48 8.17
N THR A 121 -5.42 -4.67 8.67
CA THR A 121 -5.25 -4.98 10.10
C THR A 121 -3.97 -5.78 10.32
N LEU A 122 -3.11 -5.28 11.19
CA LEU A 122 -1.83 -5.86 11.58
C LEU A 122 -1.92 -6.36 13.02
N LEU A 123 -1.60 -7.63 13.25
CA LEU A 123 -1.50 -8.18 14.60
C LEU A 123 -0.09 -7.97 15.13
N VAL A 124 0.05 -7.31 16.28
CA VAL A 124 1.33 -7.01 16.91
C VAL A 124 1.30 -7.40 18.38
N ASN A 125 2.46 -7.65 18.95
CA ASN A 125 2.60 -7.84 20.39
C ASN A 125 3.39 -6.68 20.99
N VAL A 126 2.73 -5.94 21.86
CA VAL A 126 3.32 -4.82 22.61
C VAL A 126 3.98 -5.40 23.86
N VAL A 127 5.25 -5.06 24.10
CA VAL A 127 6.07 -5.60 25.19
C VAL A 127 6.59 -4.54 26.15
#